data_AF-A0A533RPQ2-F1
#
_entry.id   AF-A0A533RPQ2-F1
#
_cell.length_a   1.000
_cell.length_b   1.000
_cell.length_c   1.000
_cell.angle_alpha   90.00
_cell.angle_beta   90.00
_cell.angle_gamma   90.00
#
_symmetry.space_group_name_H-M   'P 1'
#
loop_
_entity.id
_entity.type
_entity.pdbx_description
1 polymer ?
#
loop_
_entity_poly.entity_id
_entity_poly.type
_entity_poly.pdbx_seq_one_letter_code
_entity_poly.pdbx_strand_id
1 'polypeptide(L)'
;VHPSVCARFEVDAPVVVFELDLARFTRAARDARPFSEPPRFPAVELDIAIVVDESVTLERIEQALRSAGGKLLDSVRLFDVYRGKGVAEGKKSMAFALEYRAQDRTLTADEVESAHDKLVRKVLGAVGGELRG
;
A
#
# COMPACT_ATOMS: atom_id res chain seq x y z
N VAL A 1 3.76 -15.24 -20.84
CA VAL A 1 4.29 -15.57 -22.19
C VAL A 1 3.34 -15.02 -23.22
N HIS A 2 3.83 -14.37 -24.29
CA HIS A 2 2.97 -13.77 -25.30
C HIS A 2 2.09 -14.84 -25.98
N PRO A 3 0.80 -14.59 -26.29
CA PRO A 3 -0.09 -15.60 -26.84
C PRO A 3 0.42 -16.28 -28.11
N SER A 4 1.09 -15.53 -29.00
CA SER A 4 1.68 -16.10 -30.23
C SER A 4 2.81 -17.11 -29.96
N VAL A 5 3.53 -16.96 -28.84
CA VAL A 5 4.55 -17.92 -28.41
C VAL A 5 3.87 -19.17 -27.87
N CYS A 6 2.85 -19.03 -27.02
CA CYS A 6 2.07 -20.17 -26.52
C CYS A 6 1.47 -21.02 -27.66
N ALA A 7 0.88 -20.37 -28.67
CA ALA A 7 0.30 -21.05 -29.83
C ALA A 7 1.33 -21.87 -30.63
N ARG A 8 2.56 -21.36 -30.78
CA ARG A 8 3.64 -22.08 -31.46
C ARG A 8 4.09 -23.34 -30.72
N PHE A 9 3.91 -23.38 -29.41
CA PHE A 9 4.21 -24.54 -28.56
C PHE A 9 2.96 -25.37 -28.24
N GLU A 10 1.84 -25.13 -28.91
CA GLU A 10 0.57 -25.87 -28.72
C GLU A 10 0.08 -25.83 -27.26
N VAL A 11 0.29 -24.69 -26.58
CA VAL A 11 -0.15 -24.48 -25.20
C VAL A 11 -1.43 -23.65 -25.19
N ASP A 12 -2.53 -24.30 -24.82
CA ASP A 12 -3.86 -23.70 -24.77
C ASP A 12 -4.17 -22.96 -23.45
N ALA A 13 -3.31 -23.11 -22.44
CA ALA A 13 -3.46 -22.47 -21.13
C ALA A 13 -2.69 -21.14 -21.04
N PRO A 14 -3.14 -20.18 -20.20
CA PRO A 14 -2.35 -19.00 -19.86
C PRO A 14 -1.02 -19.40 -19.20
N VAL A 15 0.10 -18.98 -19.79
CA VAL A 15 1.45 -19.27 -19.27
C VAL A 15 2.09 -17.99 -18.72
N VAL A 16 2.53 -18.04 -17.46
CA VAL A 16 3.34 -17.00 -16.83
C VAL A 16 4.75 -17.54 -16.61
N VAL A 17 5.76 -16.77 -16.99
CA VAL A 17 7.18 -17.09 -16.80
C VAL A 17 7.86 -15.85 -16.22
N PHE A 18 8.80 -16.09 -15.30
CA PHE A 18 9.73 -15.08 -14.81
C PHE A 18 11.14 -15.69 -14.77
N GLU A 19 12.15 -14.84 -14.90
CA GLU A 19 13.56 -15.23 -14.80
C GLU A 19 14.26 -14.27 -13.85
N LEU A 20 15.17 -14.78 -13.03
CA LEU A 20 15.94 -14.01 -12.07
C LEU A 20 17.43 -14.28 -12.25
N ASP A 21 18.23 -13.21 -12.30
CA ASP A 21 19.69 -13.30 -12.24
C ASP A 21 20.11 -13.58 -10.78
N LEU A 22 20.41 -14.85 -10.50
CA LEU A 22 20.82 -15.29 -9.17
C LEU A 22 22.07 -14.57 -8.68
N ALA A 23 23.05 -14.32 -9.55
CA ALA A 23 24.29 -13.66 -9.16
C ALA A 23 24.05 -12.21 -8.70
N ARG A 24 23.17 -11.48 -9.38
CA ARG A 24 22.74 -10.14 -8.92
C ARG A 24 21.99 -10.21 -7.61
N PHE A 25 21.10 -11.19 -7.46
CA PHE A 25 20.31 -11.35 -6.24
C PHE A 25 21.19 -11.63 -5.03
N THR A 26 22.17 -12.54 -5.16
CA THR A 26 23.12 -12.85 -4.08
C THR A 26 24.01 -11.67 -3.72
N ARG A 27 24.42 -10.84 -4.69
CA ARG A 27 25.19 -9.61 -4.40
C ARG A 27 24.37 -8.54 -3.69
N ALA A 28 23.07 -8.48 -3.96
CA ALA A 28 22.15 -7.53 -3.31
C ALA A 28 21.62 -8.05 -1.96
N ALA A 29 21.85 -9.33 -1.64
CA ALA A 29 21.42 -9.92 -0.39
C ALA A 29 22.09 -9.20 0.78
N ARG A 30 21.28 -8.91 1.81
CA ARG A 30 21.75 -8.35 3.08
C ARG A 30 21.69 -9.46 4.13
N ASP A 31 22.57 -9.36 5.13
CA ASP A 31 22.51 -10.24 6.30
C ASP A 31 21.17 -10.13 7.02
N ALA A 32 20.90 -11.11 7.89
CA ALA A 32 19.65 -11.25 8.62
C ALA A 32 19.16 -9.92 9.19
N ARG A 33 17.85 -9.67 9.06
CA ARG A 33 17.23 -8.43 9.52
C ARG A 33 17.65 -8.13 10.96
N PRO A 34 18.03 -6.88 11.27
CA PRO A 34 18.32 -6.50 12.65
C PRO A 34 17.13 -6.87 13.52
N PHE A 35 17.40 -7.39 14.71
CA PHE A 35 16.38 -7.70 15.69
C PHE A 35 15.57 -6.43 15.98
N SER A 36 14.24 -6.52 15.87
CA SER A 36 13.33 -5.51 16.38
C SER A 36 12.59 -6.09 17.57
N GLU A 37 12.50 -5.32 18.66
CA GLU A 37 11.67 -5.72 19.79
C GLU A 37 10.22 -5.93 19.34
N PRO A 38 9.52 -6.96 19.86
CA PRO A 38 8.12 -7.14 19.59
C PRO A 38 7.32 -5.93 20.12
N PRO A 39 6.22 -5.54 19.46
CA PRO A 39 5.40 -4.42 19.91
C PRO A 39 4.92 -4.62 21.35
N ARG A 40 5.20 -3.64 22.21
CA ARG A 40 4.80 -3.67 23.64
C ARG A 40 3.46 -3.00 23.91
N PHE A 41 3.02 -2.15 22.98
CA PHE A 41 1.80 -1.35 23.08
C PHE A 41 0.82 -1.72 21.96
N PRO A 42 -0.49 -1.65 22.22
CA PRO A 42 -1.51 -2.01 21.22
C PRO A 42 -1.44 -1.06 20.01
N ALA A 43 -1.80 -1.58 18.84
CA ALA A 43 -2.06 -0.75 17.67
C ALA A 43 -3.53 -0.33 17.63
N VAL A 44 -3.79 0.79 16.94
CA VAL A 44 -5.11 1.21 16.51
C VAL A 44 -5.15 1.13 14.98
N GLU A 45 -6.09 0.37 14.43
CA GLU A 45 -6.28 0.21 12.99
C GLU A 45 -7.39 1.14 12.51
N LEU A 46 -7.14 1.89 11.45
CA LEU A 46 -8.12 2.74 10.78
C LEU A 46 -8.04 2.54 9.27
N ASP A 47 -9.20 2.42 8.65
CA ASP A 47 -9.31 2.25 7.21
C ASP A 47 -9.57 3.58 6.51
N ILE A 48 -8.99 3.74 5.31
CA ILE A 48 -9.33 4.81 4.38
C ILE A 48 -9.55 4.26 2.99
N ALA A 49 -10.49 4.84 2.26
CA ALA A 49 -10.67 4.60 0.85
C ALA A 49 -10.41 5.89 0.08
N ILE A 50 -9.51 5.83 -0.90
CA ILE A 50 -9.12 6.99 -1.72
C ILE A 50 -9.52 6.73 -3.16
N VAL A 51 -10.32 7.64 -3.72
CA VAL A 51 -10.64 7.65 -5.15
C VAL A 51 -9.61 8.49 -5.89
N VAL A 52 -8.97 7.89 -6.89
CA VAL A 52 -7.91 8.51 -7.71
C VAL A 52 -8.13 8.18 -9.19
N ASP A 53 -7.47 8.93 -10.07
CA ASP A 53 -7.39 8.57 -11.48
C ASP A 53 -6.73 7.19 -11.69
N GLU A 54 -7.13 6.49 -12.74
CA GLU A 54 -6.66 5.14 -13.06
C GLU A 54 -5.13 5.08 -13.23
N SER A 55 -4.51 6.18 -13.67
CA SER A 55 -3.07 6.33 -13.86
C SER A 55 -2.26 6.40 -12.56
N VAL A 56 -2.89 6.70 -11.42
CA VAL A 56 -2.21 6.78 -10.12
C VAL A 56 -1.86 5.36 -9.65
N THR A 57 -0.58 5.10 -9.41
CA THR A 57 -0.10 3.78 -8.97
C THR A 57 -0.30 3.58 -7.47
N LEU A 58 -0.40 2.31 -7.05
CA LEU A 58 -0.37 1.93 -5.64
C LEU A 58 0.85 2.52 -4.94
N GLU A 59 2.03 2.33 -5.54
CA GLU A 59 3.30 2.80 -5.00
C GLU A 59 3.27 4.31 -4.70
N ARG A 60 2.68 5.12 -5.57
CA ARG A 60 2.56 6.57 -5.35
C ARG A 60 1.73 6.90 -4.11
N ILE A 61 0.63 6.17 -3.89
CA ILE A 61 -0.22 6.36 -2.71
C ILE A 61 0.48 5.86 -1.46
N GLU A 62 1.11 4.67 -1.50
CA GLU A 62 1.86 4.12 -0.36
C GLU A 62 3.02 5.02 0.06
N GLN A 63 3.78 5.57 -0.90
CA GLN A 63 4.83 6.53 -0.62
C GLN A 63 4.28 7.81 0.04
N ALA A 64 3.15 8.32 -0.43
CA ALA A 64 2.49 9.48 0.17
C ALA A 64 2.04 9.17 1.61
N LEU A 65 1.42 8.00 1.85
CA LEU A 65 0.98 7.56 3.17
C LEU A 65 2.14 7.43 4.15
N ARG A 66 3.21 6.73 3.75
CA ARG A 66 4.41 6.54 4.58
C ARG A 66 5.11 7.87 4.87
N SER A 67 5.20 8.76 3.89
CA SER A 67 5.81 10.09 4.07
C SER A 67 4.98 10.99 4.99
N ALA A 68 3.66 10.87 4.96
CA ALA A 68 2.74 11.69 5.76
C ALA A 68 2.54 11.15 7.19
N GLY A 69 2.64 9.83 7.40
CA GLY A 69 2.32 9.16 8.65
C GLY A 69 3.33 9.32 9.78
N GLY A 70 4.54 9.80 9.49
CA GLY A 70 5.55 10.10 10.49
C GLY A 70 5.88 8.88 11.36
N LYS A 71 6.10 9.11 12.66
CA LYS A 71 6.55 8.06 13.60
C LYS A 71 5.43 7.17 14.14
N LEU A 72 4.17 7.58 13.99
CA LEU A 72 3.03 6.86 14.56
C LEU A 72 2.44 5.85 13.59
N LEU A 73 2.56 6.07 12.28
CA LEU A 73 2.09 5.11 11.29
C LEU A 73 3.07 3.93 11.20
N ASP A 74 2.67 2.81 11.77
CA ASP A 74 3.46 1.58 11.87
C ASP A 74 3.38 0.78 10.56
N SER A 75 2.17 0.64 10.01
CA SER A 75 1.96 -0.12 8.78
C SER A 75 0.88 0.49 7.87
N VAL A 76 1.00 0.17 6.58
CA VAL A 76 0.08 0.54 5.51
C VAL A 76 -0.14 -0.70 4.67
N ARG A 77 -1.40 -1.09 4.47
CA ARG A 77 -1.75 -2.27 3.69
C ARG A 77 -2.94 -1.99 2.79
N LEU A 78 -2.75 -2.10 1.48
CA LEU A 78 -3.86 -2.15 0.53
C LEU A 78 -4.65 -3.46 0.73
N PHE A 79 -5.98 -3.36 0.80
CA PHE A 79 -6.84 -4.55 0.89
C PHE A 79 -7.95 -4.60 -0.16
N ASP A 80 -8.30 -3.48 -0.82
CA ASP A 80 -9.29 -3.48 -1.89
C ASP A 80 -8.97 -2.46 -2.99
N VAL A 81 -9.30 -2.81 -4.24
CA VAL A 81 -9.26 -1.92 -5.39
C VAL A 81 -10.56 -2.08 -6.18
N TYR A 82 -11.40 -1.05 -6.15
CA TYR A 82 -12.74 -1.08 -6.72
C TYR A 82 -12.91 -0.14 -7.91
N ARG A 83 -13.49 -0.67 -8.99
CA ARG A 83 -13.85 0.03 -10.24
C ARG A 83 -15.27 -0.35 -10.66
N GLY A 84 -16.26 0.31 -10.09
CA GLY A 84 -17.65 -0.03 -10.33
C GLY A 84 -18.60 1.08 -9.96
N LYS A 85 -19.86 0.73 -9.70
CA LYS A 85 -20.92 1.68 -9.40
C LYS A 85 -20.52 2.61 -8.23
N GLY A 86 -20.68 3.91 -8.44
CA GLY A 86 -20.29 4.94 -7.47
C GLY A 86 -18.83 5.42 -7.58
N VAL A 87 -18.04 4.87 -8.51
CA VAL A 87 -16.75 5.42 -8.91
C VAL A 87 -16.88 5.94 -10.34
N ALA A 88 -16.44 7.17 -10.58
CA ALA A 88 -16.48 7.78 -11.90
C ALA A 88 -15.62 7.00 -12.90
N GLU A 89 -16.00 7.06 -14.18
CA GLU A 89 -15.22 6.45 -15.26
C GLU A 89 -13.80 7.03 -15.29
N GLY A 90 -12.80 6.19 -15.54
CA GLY A 90 -11.38 6.57 -15.50
C GLY A 90 -10.80 6.74 -14.10
N LYS A 91 -11.58 6.46 -13.04
CA LYS A 91 -11.11 6.44 -11.65
C LYS A 91 -11.21 5.04 -11.02
N LYS A 92 -10.45 4.86 -9.94
CA LYS A 92 -10.49 3.68 -9.06
C LYS A 92 -10.48 4.11 -7.60
N SER A 93 -11.13 3.31 -6.76
CA SER A 93 -11.11 3.45 -5.30
C SER A 93 -10.13 2.45 -4.72
N MET A 94 -9.18 2.89 -3.90
CA MET A 94 -8.19 2.02 -3.25
C MET A 94 -8.36 2.11 -1.74
N ALA A 95 -8.62 0.99 -1.08
CA ALA A 95 -8.86 0.92 0.36
C ALA A 95 -7.63 0.39 1.10
N PHE A 96 -7.24 1.09 2.16
CA PHE A 96 -6.03 0.84 2.94
C PHE A 96 -6.37 0.70 4.41
N ALA A 97 -5.78 -0.32 5.03
CA ALA A 97 -5.70 -0.44 6.47
C ALA A 97 -4.42 0.23 6.95
N LEU A 98 -4.57 1.17 7.90
CA LEU A 98 -3.48 1.92 8.50
C LEU A 98 -3.38 1.54 9.98
N GLU A 99 -2.21 1.08 10.41
CA GLU A 99 -1.97 0.80 11.83
C GLU A 99 -1.17 1.95 12.46
N TYR A 100 -1.71 2.48 13.55
CA TYR A 100 -1.06 3.50 14.36
C TYR A 100 -0.57 2.89 15.67
N ARG A 101 0.70 3.11 16.01
CA ARG A 101 1.31 2.61 17.23
C ARG A 101 2.45 3.53 17.69
N ALA A 102 2.54 3.75 19.00
CA ALA A 102 3.71 4.33 19.63
C ALA A 102 4.58 3.23 20.26
N GLN A 103 5.90 3.43 20.29
CA GLN A 103 6.85 2.45 20.83
C GLN A 103 6.97 2.51 22.36
N ASP A 104 6.53 3.61 22.97
CA ASP A 104 6.77 3.97 24.38
C ASP A 104 5.49 4.12 25.22
N ARG A 105 4.32 4.14 24.59
CA ARG A 105 3.01 4.26 25.28
C ARG A 105 1.85 3.78 24.43
N THR A 106 0.69 3.60 25.08
CA THR A 106 -0.60 3.44 24.40
C THR A 106 -1.05 4.79 23.83
N LEU A 107 -1.47 4.81 22.57
CA LEU A 107 -2.04 6.01 21.94
C LEU A 107 -3.46 6.27 22.44
N THR A 108 -3.81 7.55 22.64
CA THR A 108 -5.20 7.94 22.89
C THR A 108 -5.97 8.07 21.58
N ALA A 109 -7.30 8.02 21.65
CA ALA A 109 -8.16 8.22 20.47
C ALA A 109 -7.87 9.56 19.77
N ASP A 110 -7.81 10.66 20.53
CA ASP A 110 -7.55 12.00 20.01
C ASP A 110 -6.20 12.12 19.28
N GLU A 111 -5.18 11.40 19.75
CA GLU A 111 -3.86 11.39 19.12
C GLU A 111 -3.88 10.67 17.77
N VAL A 112 -4.57 9.52 17.71
CA VAL A 112 -4.73 8.77 16.47
C VAL A 112 -5.57 9.58 15.48
N GLU A 113 -6.70 10.14 15.91
CA GLU A 113 -7.57 10.96 15.06
C GLU A 113 -6.83 12.17 14.50
N SER A 114 -6.10 12.92 15.34
CA SER A 114 -5.31 14.07 14.90
C SER A 114 -4.22 13.69 13.89
N ALA A 115 -3.54 12.55 14.09
CA ALA A 115 -2.53 12.04 13.16
C ALA A 115 -3.15 11.57 11.85
N HIS A 116 -4.29 10.88 11.94
CA HIS A 116 -5.04 10.35 10.81
C HIS A 116 -5.55 11.46 9.90
N ASP A 117 -6.22 12.48 10.46
CA ASP A 117 -6.71 13.64 9.73
C ASP A 117 -5.60 14.38 8.98
N LYS A 118 -4.46 14.60 9.65
CA LYS A 118 -3.29 15.25 9.04
C LYS A 118 -2.72 14.40 7.90
N LEU A 119 -2.66 13.09 8.07
CA LEU A 119 -2.20 12.15 7.04
C LEU A 119 -3.13 12.19 5.83
N VAL A 120 -4.43 12.04 6.04
CA VAL A 120 -5.44 12.03 4.97
C VAL A 120 -5.34 13.31 4.15
N ARG A 121 -5.38 14.49 4.80
CA ARG A 121 -5.30 15.78 4.08
C ARG A 121 -4.04 15.90 3.22
N LYS A 122 -2.88 15.49 3.74
CA LYS A 122 -1.61 15.51 2.99
C LYS A 122 -1.63 14.55 1.80
N VAL A 123 -2.12 13.34 2.00
CA VAL A 123 -2.15 12.30 0.96
C VAL A 123 -3.09 12.71 -0.17
N LEU A 124 -4.30 13.16 0.14
CA LEU A 124 -5.26 13.61 -0.87
C LEU A 124 -4.68 14.74 -1.74
N GLY A 125 -4.01 15.72 -1.12
CA GLY A 125 -3.33 16.79 -1.85
C GLY A 125 -2.17 16.31 -2.74
N ALA A 126 -1.41 15.30 -2.31
CA ALA A 126 -0.26 14.78 -3.07
C ALA A 126 -0.65 13.88 -4.27
N VAL A 127 -1.76 13.17 -4.13
CA VAL A 127 -2.24 12.21 -5.15
C VAL A 127 -3.37 12.76 -6.02
N GLY A 128 -3.92 13.93 -5.68
CA GLY A 128 -5.09 14.50 -6.36
C GLY A 128 -6.35 13.65 -6.16
N GLY A 129 -6.46 12.99 -4.99
CA GLY A 129 -7.53 12.06 -4.69
C GLY A 129 -8.61 12.66 -3.78
N GLU A 130 -9.70 11.91 -3.64
CA GLU A 130 -10.81 12.24 -2.74
C GLU A 130 -11.08 11.08 -1.78
N LEU A 131 -11.49 11.38 -0.55
CA LEU A 131 -11.90 10.34 0.39
C LEU A 131 -13.25 9.78 -0.04
N ARG A 132 -13.38 8.46 -0.02
CA ARG A 132 -14.67 7.78 -0.16
C ARG A 132 -15.24 7.50 1.22
N GLY A 133 -16.35 8.15 1.55
CA GLY A 133 -17.20 7.85 2.70
C GLY A 133 -18.35 6.91 2.33
#